data_AF-A0A818B2L6-F1
#
_entry.id   AF-A0A818B2L6-F1
#
_cell.length_a   1.000
_cell.length_b   1.000
_cell.length_c   1.000
_cell.angle_alpha   90.00
_cell.angle_beta   90.00
_cell.angle_gamma   90.00
#
_symmetry.space_group_name_H-M   'P 1'
#
loop_
_entity.id
_entity.type
_entity.pdbx_description
1 polymer ?
#
loop_
_entity_poly.entity_id
_entity_poly.type
_entity_poly.pdbx_seq_one_letter_code
_entity_poly.pdbx_strand_id
1 'polypeptide(L)'
;MVRLKSHVSVRRKLQLENTEDVPIVLTIKRIYNKILETGSVEDRDQSGRPVSATTDKITEISEVLTATPITSVRQISQEVNLSNSVVHCTVRHVFKYKPYKMHLIQKLYDED
;
A
#
# COMPACT_ATOMS: atom_id res chain seq x y z
N MET A 1 -4.38 -25.93 22.28
CA MET A 1 -3.74 -24.60 22.36
C MET A 1 -2.48 -24.72 23.22
N VAL A 2 -1.29 -24.72 22.62
CA VAL A 2 -0.01 -24.94 23.36
C VAL A 2 0.32 -23.66 24.13
N ARG A 3 0.16 -23.68 25.46
CA ARG A 3 0.66 -22.63 26.34
C ARG A 3 2.18 -22.72 26.40
N LEU A 4 2.88 -21.87 25.65
CA LEU A 4 4.33 -21.71 25.76
C LEU A 4 4.62 -20.87 27.01
N LYS A 5 4.91 -21.54 28.14
CA LYS A 5 5.09 -20.92 29.46
C LYS A 5 6.39 -20.09 29.58
N SER A 6 7.42 -20.41 28.79
CA SER A 6 8.74 -19.76 28.83
C SER A 6 9.47 -19.89 27.49
N HIS A 7 10.20 -18.84 27.09
CA HIS A 7 11.02 -18.79 25.87
C HIS A 7 12.06 -19.93 25.80
N VAL A 8 12.56 -20.39 26.96
CA VAL A 8 13.51 -21.51 27.05
C VAL A 8 12.85 -22.83 26.63
N SER A 9 11.61 -23.07 27.06
CA SER A 9 10.86 -24.26 26.70
C SER A 9 10.54 -24.32 25.21
N VAL A 10 10.23 -23.16 24.60
CA VAL A 10 10.01 -23.05 23.14
C VAL A 10 11.26 -23.44 22.39
N ARG A 11 12.40 -22.85 22.76
CA ARG A 11 13.69 -23.10 22.11
C ARG A 11 14.10 -24.56 22.22
N ARG A 12 13.96 -25.16 23.42
CA ARG A 12 14.26 -26.58 23.65
C ARG A 12 13.38 -27.49 22.81
N LYS A 13 12.09 -27.15 22.66
CA LYS A 13 11.18 -27.93 21.81
C LYS A 13 11.58 -27.87 20.34
N LEU A 14 11.91 -26.69 19.83
CA LEU A 14 12.40 -26.51 18.45
C LEU A 14 13.71 -27.29 18.19
N GLN A 15 14.63 -27.30 19.16
CA GLN A 15 15.86 -28.11 19.09
C GLN A 15 15.58 -29.62 19.02
N LEU A 16 14.57 -30.11 19.76
CA LEU A 16 14.16 -31.52 19.72
C LEU A 16 13.46 -31.90 18.41
N GLU A 17 12.80 -30.95 17.76
CA GLU A 17 12.13 -31.12 16.47
C GLU A 17 13.13 -31.08 15.28
N ASN A 18 14.44 -31.03 15.53
CA ASN A 18 15.52 -31.02 14.51
C ASN A 18 15.37 -29.93 13.45
N THR A 19 14.89 -28.75 13.84
CA THR A 19 14.96 -27.57 12.96
C THR A 19 16.41 -27.11 12.89
N GLU A 20 17.01 -27.09 11.69
CA GLU A 20 18.42 -26.69 11.49
C GLU A 20 18.71 -25.29 12.03
N ASP A 21 17.75 -24.36 11.89
CA ASP A 21 17.84 -22.99 12.39
C ASP A 21 16.88 -22.72 13.55
N VAL A 22 17.41 -22.85 14.77
CA VAL A 22 16.66 -22.50 15.97
C VAL A 22 16.76 -20.99 16.23
N PRO A 23 15.65 -20.24 16.24
CA PRO A 23 15.66 -18.81 16.45
C PRO A 23 16.21 -18.44 17.83
N ILE A 24 16.90 -17.29 17.89
CA ILE A 24 17.37 -16.72 19.15
C ILE A 24 16.19 -16.33 20.05
N VAL A 25 16.46 -16.25 21.36
CA VAL A 25 15.45 -15.92 22.38
C VAL A 25 14.72 -14.60 22.09
N LEU A 26 15.43 -13.59 21.55
CA LEU A 26 14.84 -12.31 21.19
C LEU A 26 13.77 -12.45 20.10
N THR A 27 14.03 -13.28 19.10
CA THR A 27 13.09 -13.55 18.00
C THR A 27 11.83 -14.24 18.53
N ILE A 28 11.99 -15.23 19.42
CA ILE A 28 10.85 -15.91 20.07
C ILE A 28 9.98 -14.92 20.84
N LYS A 29 10.59 -14.01 21.62
CA LYS A 29 9.86 -12.97 22.35
C LYS A 29 9.15 -12.00 21.41
N ARG A 30 9.81 -11.55 20.34
CA ARG A 30 9.21 -10.65 19.33
C ARG A 30 7.99 -11.29 18.66
N ILE A 31 8.09 -12.56 18.26
CA ILE A 31 6.98 -13.29 17.66
C ILE A 31 5.83 -13.44 18.67
N TYR A 32 6.12 -13.80 19.92
CA TYR A 32 5.10 -13.92 20.96
C TYR A 32 4.36 -12.59 21.20
N ASN A 33 5.09 -11.49 21.34
CA ASN A 33 4.49 -10.16 21.51
C ASN A 33 3.66 -9.76 20.28
N LYS A 34 4.15 -10.05 19.06
CA LYS A 34 3.40 -9.83 17.83
C LYS A 34 2.07 -10.58 17.84
N ILE A 35 2.08 -11.86 18.20
CA ILE A 35 0.86 -12.67 18.29
C ILE A 35 -0.10 -12.10 19.36
N LEU A 36 0.39 -11.61 20.49
CA LEU A 36 -0.46 -10.98 21.51
C LEU A 36 -1.10 -9.67 21.03
N GLU A 37 -0.37 -8.87 20.25
CA GLU A 37 -0.82 -7.56 19.76
C GLU A 37 -1.79 -7.68 18.58
N THR A 38 -1.44 -8.45 17.54
CA THR A 38 -2.21 -8.54 16.29
C THR A 38 -3.00 -9.84 16.15
N GLY A 39 -2.79 -10.83 17.02
CA GLY A 39 -3.42 -12.16 16.89
C GLY A 39 -2.85 -13.01 15.75
N SER A 40 -1.79 -12.53 15.07
CA SER A 40 -1.24 -13.14 13.86
C SER A 40 0.27 -13.36 13.93
N VAL A 41 0.75 -14.40 13.25
CA VAL A 41 2.18 -14.70 13.06
C VAL A 41 2.73 -14.03 11.79
N GLU A 42 1.87 -13.52 10.92
CA GLU A 42 2.26 -12.86 9.67
C GLU A 42 3.07 -11.60 9.91
N ASP A 43 3.89 -11.21 8.94
CA ASP A 43 4.64 -9.97 9.00
C ASP A 43 3.71 -8.76 9.02
N ARG A 44 4.13 -7.72 9.74
CA ARG A 44 3.38 -6.46 9.79
C ARG A 44 3.52 -5.74 8.46
N ASP A 45 2.47 -5.01 8.08
CA ASP A 45 2.55 -4.08 6.96
C ASP A 45 3.73 -3.12 7.17
N GLN A 46 4.67 -3.17 6.23
CA GLN A 46 5.82 -2.29 6.25
C GLN A 46 5.39 -0.92 5.71
N SER A 47 5.87 0.16 6.34
CA SER A 47 5.55 1.53 5.92
C SER A 47 6.03 1.86 4.49
N GLY A 48 6.91 1.03 3.91
CA GLY A 48 7.43 1.21 2.56
C GLY A 48 8.17 2.53 2.37
N ARG A 49 8.44 2.88 1.10
CA ARG A 49 8.97 4.20 0.74
C ARG A 49 7.86 5.24 0.89
N PRO A 50 8.09 6.38 1.58
CA PRO A 50 7.07 7.41 1.73
C PRO A 50 6.63 7.93 0.36
N VAL A 51 5.32 8.01 0.17
CA VAL A 51 4.71 8.58 -1.03
C VAL A 51 4.74 10.10 -0.89
N SER A 52 5.25 10.81 -1.90
CA SER A 52 5.36 12.28 -1.88
C SER A 52 4.04 13.01 -2.07
N ALA A 53 3.00 12.33 -2.58
CA ALA A 53 1.67 12.89 -2.71
C ALA A 53 0.91 12.72 -1.39
N THR A 54 0.72 13.83 -0.68
CA THR A 54 -0.23 13.92 0.44
C THR A 54 -1.66 13.73 -0.05
N THR A 55 -2.58 13.33 0.83
CA THR A 55 -4.01 13.19 0.54
C THR A 55 -4.60 14.42 -0.17
N ASP A 56 -4.20 15.61 0.26
CA ASP A 56 -4.71 16.90 -0.27
C ASP A 56 -4.28 17.14 -1.72
N LYS A 57 -3.08 16.67 -2.08
CA LYS A 57 -2.59 16.75 -3.46
C LYS A 57 -3.24 15.72 -4.36
N ILE A 58 -3.67 14.58 -3.81
CA ILE A 58 -4.44 13.59 -4.56
C ILE A 58 -5.81 14.17 -4.90
N THR A 59 -6.48 14.86 -3.97
CA THR A 59 -7.77 15.50 -4.24
C THR A 59 -7.65 16.59 -5.29
N GLU A 60 -6.61 17.43 -5.23
CA GLU A 60 -6.35 18.48 -6.23
C GLU A 60 -6.17 17.89 -7.65
N ILE A 61 -5.42 16.78 -7.79
CA ILE A 61 -5.29 16.08 -9.08
C ILE A 61 -6.65 15.57 -9.57
N SER A 62 -7.51 15.08 -8.65
CA SER A 62 -8.83 14.58 -9.03
C SER A 62 -9.73 15.69 -9.56
N GLU A 63 -9.70 16.87 -8.93
CA GLU A 63 -10.47 18.04 -9.34
C GLU A 63 -10.08 18.49 -10.75
N VAL A 64 -8.78 18.62 -11.01
CA VAL A 64 -8.26 18.98 -12.35
C VAL A 64 -8.70 17.97 -13.42
N LEU A 65 -8.63 16.67 -13.11
CA LEU A 65 -9.06 15.62 -14.04
C LEU A 65 -10.57 15.65 -14.31
N THR A 66 -11.39 15.97 -13.30
CA THR A 66 -12.84 16.10 -13.48
C THR A 66 -13.25 17.35 -14.24
N ALA A 67 -12.54 18.46 -14.03
CA ALA A 67 -12.78 19.71 -14.74
C ALA A 67 -12.40 19.58 -16.22
N THR A 68 -11.26 18.95 -16.51
CA THR A 68 -10.71 18.84 -17.85
C THR A 68 -10.12 17.45 -18.11
N PRO A 69 -10.92 16.49 -18.63
CA PRO A 69 -10.49 15.09 -18.74
C PRO A 69 -9.42 14.83 -19.82
N ILE A 70 -9.11 15.81 -20.66
CA ILE A 70 -8.15 15.69 -21.79
C ILE A 70 -6.76 16.24 -21.40
N THR A 71 -6.57 16.71 -20.15
CA THR A 71 -5.29 17.28 -19.72
C THR A 71 -4.17 16.27 -19.70
N SER A 72 -2.99 16.73 -20.12
CA SER A 72 -1.76 15.94 -20.01
C SER A 72 -1.23 15.91 -18.58
N VAL A 73 -0.49 14.84 -18.24
CA VAL A 73 0.23 14.73 -16.95
C VAL A 73 1.10 15.95 -16.66
N ARG A 74 1.71 16.54 -17.72
CA ARG A 74 2.56 17.72 -17.60
C ARG A 74 1.77 18.97 -17.17
N GLN A 75 0.56 19.16 -17.69
CA GLN A 75 -0.29 20.30 -17.30
C GLN A 75 -0.73 20.17 -15.84
N ILE A 76 -1.23 19.00 -15.46
CA ILE A 76 -1.64 18.71 -14.07
C ILE A 76 -0.46 18.92 -13.10
N SER A 77 0.73 18.47 -13.48
CA SER A 77 1.97 18.66 -12.72
C SER A 77 2.31 20.13 -12.46
N GLN A 78 2.13 20.98 -13.47
CA GLN A 78 2.34 22.42 -13.36
C GLN A 78 1.28 23.09 -12.48
N GLU A 79 0.02 22.68 -12.57
CA GLU A 79 -1.07 23.22 -11.76
C GLU A 79 -0.93 22.84 -10.28
N VAL A 80 -0.68 21.56 -10.00
CA VAL A 80 -0.64 20.99 -8.64
C VAL A 80 0.73 21.17 -7.97
N ASN A 81 1.75 21.61 -8.71
CA ASN A 81 3.15 21.74 -8.28
C ASN A 81 3.76 20.42 -7.76
N LEU A 82 3.61 19.35 -8.55
CA LEU A 82 4.20 18.04 -8.27
C LEU A 82 5.12 17.60 -9.42
N SER A 83 5.98 16.62 -9.19
CA SER A 83 6.75 16.05 -10.31
C SER A 83 5.84 15.24 -11.24
N ASN A 84 6.16 15.23 -12.54
CA ASN A 84 5.43 14.44 -13.55
C ASN A 84 5.30 12.96 -13.16
N SER A 85 6.35 12.38 -12.57
CA SER A 85 6.35 10.97 -12.15
C SER A 85 5.34 10.70 -11.03
N VAL A 86 5.18 11.63 -10.09
CA VAL A 86 4.23 11.51 -8.99
C VAL A 86 2.81 11.59 -9.53
N VAL A 87 2.50 12.58 -10.37
CA VAL A 87 1.18 12.72 -10.99
C VAL A 87 0.84 11.48 -11.80
N HIS A 88 1.77 10.98 -12.63
CA HIS A 88 1.57 9.75 -13.40
C HIS A 88 1.31 8.54 -12.50
N CYS A 89 2.08 8.37 -11.41
CA CYS A 89 1.86 7.30 -10.44
C CYS A 89 0.49 7.40 -9.77
N THR A 90 0.07 8.60 -9.35
CA THR A 90 -1.25 8.82 -8.73
C THR A 90 -2.37 8.47 -9.71
N VAL A 91 -2.31 8.97 -10.94
CA VAL A 91 -3.30 8.67 -11.99
C VAL A 91 -3.40 7.17 -12.26
N ARG A 92 -2.25 6.48 -12.39
CA ARG A 92 -2.20 5.07 -12.75
C ARG A 92 -2.55 4.12 -11.60
N HIS A 93 -2.08 4.38 -10.38
CA HIS A 93 -2.15 3.45 -9.27
C HIS A 93 -3.25 3.79 -8.26
N VAL A 94 -3.50 5.07 -8.00
CA VAL A 94 -4.53 5.52 -7.05
C VAL A 94 -5.88 5.59 -7.75
N PHE A 95 -6.00 6.37 -8.83
CA PHE A 95 -7.26 6.47 -9.60
C PHE A 95 -7.50 5.30 -10.55
N LYS A 96 -6.47 4.47 -10.80
CA LYS A 96 -6.53 3.30 -11.68
C LYS A 96 -6.95 3.66 -13.12
N TYR A 97 -6.70 4.89 -13.55
CA TYR A 97 -6.94 5.33 -14.92
C TYR A 97 -5.87 4.74 -15.84
N LYS A 98 -6.31 4.30 -17.02
CA LYS A 98 -5.46 3.64 -18.00
C LYS A 98 -5.52 4.42 -19.31
N PRO A 99 -4.38 4.73 -19.96
CA PRO A 99 -4.33 5.59 -21.14
C PRO A 99 -5.15 5.06 -22.33
N TYR A 100 -5.37 3.74 -22.40
CA TYR A 100 -6.15 3.09 -23.45
C TYR A 100 -7.64 2.94 -23.13
N LYS A 101 -8.08 3.28 -21.91
CA LYS A 101 -9.51 3.34 -21.56
C LYS A 101 -10.01 4.77 -21.74
N MET A 102 -9.91 5.29 -22.96
CA MET A 102 -10.54 6.56 -23.31
C MET A 102 -12.05 6.41 -23.14
N HIS A 103 -12.63 7.10 -22.16
CA HIS A 103 -14.08 7.15 -21.99
C HIS A 103 -14.59 8.18 -22.99
N LEU A 104 -14.94 7.73 -24.19
CA LEU A 104 -15.61 8.56 -25.18
C LEU A 104 -17.08 8.67 -24.75
N ILE A 105 -17.39 9.70 -23.96
CA ILE A 105 -18.75 9.99 -23.53
C ILE A 105 -19.41 10.78 -24.66
N GLN A 106 -20.06 10.07 -25.58
CA GLN A 106 -20.91 10.69 -26.59
C GLN A 106 -22.23 11.08 -25.93
N LYS A 107 -22.47 12.39 -25.81
CA LYS A 107 -23.76 12.91 -25.37
C LYS A 107 -24.75 12.70 -26.51
N LEU A 108 -25.73 11.81 -26.32
CA LEU A 108 -26.87 11.71 -27.22
C LEU A 108 -27.74 12.94 -26.97
N TYR A 109 -28.02 13.69 -28.02
CA TYR A 109 -29.07 14.69 -28.02
C TYR A 109 -30.32 13.99 -28.54
N ASP A 110 -31.46 14.21 -27.88
CA ASP A 110 -32.75 13.84 -28.44
C ASP A 110 -32.97 14.79 -29.64
N GLU A 111 -32.87 14.25 -30.86
CA GLU A 111 -33.33 14.98 -32.04
C GLU A 111 -34.88 14.93 -32.07
N ASP A 112 -35.51 16.07 -32.38
CA ASP A 112 -36.97 16.24 -32.47
C ASP A 112 -37.64 15.25 -33.45
#